data_AF-A0AA37II15-F1
#
_entry.id   AF-A0AA37II15-F1
#
_cell.length_a   1.000
_cell.length_b   1.000
_cell.length_c   1.000
_cell.angle_alpha   90.00
_cell.angle_beta   90.00
_cell.angle_gamma   90.00
#
_symmetry.space_group_name_H-M   'P 1'
#
loop_
_entity.id
_entity.type
_entity.pdbx_description
1 polymer ?
#
loop_
_entity_poly.entity_id
_entity_poly.type
_entity_poly.pdbx_seq_one_letter_code
_entity_poly.pdbx_strand_id
1 'polypeptide(L)'
;MAAIFNYLLDSQISRQWRGLLAALADEFEAQIGRNELRQLMHRVGSRFAEARPLPPCDSTAALADALNALWRDTDWGFVELADERDYLSIVHYCAPLPAFGESALAWTPAFLEGAYQQWLAALGAQGLAIRQASEFGDDAAIEFRLARVAA
;
A
#
# COMPACT_ATOMS: atom_id res chain seq x y z
N MET A 1 -2.37 -7.28 -20.80
CA MET A 1 -1.43 -6.70 -19.84
C MET A 1 -1.51 -7.41 -18.49
N ALA A 2 -2.70 -7.71 -17.97
CA ALA A 2 -2.90 -8.47 -16.72
C ALA A 2 -2.03 -9.74 -16.55
N ALA A 3 -1.96 -10.60 -17.58
CA ALA A 3 -1.14 -11.81 -17.53
C ALA A 3 0.37 -11.55 -17.35
N ILE A 4 0.89 -10.42 -17.84
CA ILE A 4 2.29 -10.04 -17.68
C ILE A 4 2.54 -9.57 -16.24
N PHE A 5 1.65 -8.75 -15.68
CA PHE A 5 1.78 -8.29 -14.29
C PHE A 5 1.70 -9.46 -13.30
N ASN A 6 0.76 -10.39 -13.49
CA ASN A 6 0.66 -11.59 -12.66
C ASN A 6 1.94 -12.44 -12.73
N TYR A 7 2.49 -12.63 -13.92
CA TYR A 7 3.76 -13.37 -14.08
C TYR A 7 4.94 -12.69 -13.36
N LEU A 8 5.02 -11.36 -13.43
CA LEU A 8 6.10 -10.60 -12.79
C LEU A 8 5.96 -10.60 -11.27
N LEU A 9 4.76 -10.37 -10.75
CA LEU A 9 4.49 -10.44 -9.30
C LEU A 9 4.77 -11.84 -8.75
N ASP A 10 4.35 -12.88 -9.46
CA ASP A 10 4.63 -14.27 -9.07
C ASP A 10 6.13 -14.57 -8.99
N SER A 11 6.92 -13.94 -9.85
CA SER A 11 8.38 -14.12 -9.90
C SER A 11 9.12 -13.30 -8.83
N GLN A 12 8.55 -12.19 -8.36
CA GLN A 12 9.14 -11.34 -7.31
C GLN A 12 8.92 -11.88 -5.90
N ILE A 13 7.82 -12.60 -5.67
CA ILE A 13 7.52 -13.16 -4.35
C ILE A 13 8.43 -14.37 -4.08
N SER A 14 9.27 -14.27 -3.05
CA SER A 14 10.12 -15.39 -2.64
C SER A 14 9.28 -16.64 -2.35
N ARG A 15 9.60 -17.73 -3.06
CA ARG A 15 8.83 -18.99 -3.04
C ARG A 15 8.70 -19.59 -1.65
N GLN A 16 9.69 -19.36 -0.78
CA GLN A 16 9.67 -19.85 0.60
C GLN A 16 8.54 -19.23 1.43
N TRP A 17 8.16 -17.98 1.14
CA TRP A 17 7.18 -17.22 1.93
C TRP A 17 5.77 -17.34 1.39
N ARG A 18 5.60 -17.58 0.09
CA ARG A 18 4.29 -17.60 -0.55
C ARG A 18 3.28 -18.55 0.11
N GLY A 19 3.67 -19.80 0.34
CA GLY A 19 2.80 -20.79 0.98
C GLY A 19 2.46 -20.44 2.42
N LEU A 20 3.40 -19.83 3.16
CA LEU A 20 3.17 -19.39 4.53
C LEU A 20 2.23 -18.18 4.58
N LEU A 21 2.42 -17.18 3.73
CA LEU A 21 1.60 -15.96 3.70
C LEU A 21 0.15 -16.28 3.32
N ALA A 22 -0.07 -17.17 2.36
CA ALA A 22 -1.41 -17.65 2.02
C ALA A 22 -2.06 -18.38 3.21
N ALA A 23 -1.37 -19.32 3.85
CA ALA A 23 -1.91 -20.04 5.00
C ALA A 23 -2.19 -19.11 6.20
N LEU A 24 -1.35 -18.08 6.41
CA LEU A 24 -1.59 -17.06 7.44
C LEU A 24 -2.84 -16.22 7.11
N ALA A 25 -3.03 -15.84 5.85
CA ALA A 25 -4.22 -15.13 5.41
C ALA A 25 -5.49 -15.97 5.63
N ASP A 26 -5.46 -17.25 5.27
CA ASP A 26 -6.59 -18.17 5.48
C ASP A 26 -6.98 -18.27 6.97
N GLU A 27 -6.00 -18.42 7.87
CA GLU A 27 -6.27 -18.47 9.31
C GLU A 27 -6.78 -17.12 9.84
N PHE A 28 -6.22 -16.01 9.36
CA PHE A 28 -6.67 -14.67 9.73
C PHE A 28 -8.12 -14.42 9.32
N GLU A 29 -8.52 -14.82 8.12
CA GLU A 29 -9.90 -14.71 7.64
C GLU A 29 -10.86 -15.63 8.40
N ALA A 30 -10.39 -16.80 8.87
CA ALA A 30 -11.20 -17.70 9.69
C ALA A 30 -11.51 -17.15 11.10
N GLN A 31 -10.61 -16.32 11.66
CA GLN A 31 -10.69 -15.87 13.05
C GLN A 31 -11.07 -14.39 13.23
N ILE A 32 -10.80 -13.54 12.22
CA ILE A 32 -10.87 -12.08 12.35
C ILE A 32 -11.77 -11.52 11.25
N GLY A 33 -12.71 -10.65 11.65
CA GLY A 33 -13.56 -9.95 10.70
C GLY A 33 -12.76 -9.07 9.74
N ARG A 34 -13.25 -8.93 8.51
CA ARG A 34 -12.57 -8.16 7.44
C ARG A 34 -12.20 -6.73 7.87
N ASN A 35 -13.06 -6.06 8.62
CA ASN A 35 -12.80 -4.68 9.05
C ASN A 35 -11.67 -4.63 10.08
N GLU A 36 -11.64 -5.58 11.01
CA GLU A 36 -10.59 -5.76 11.99
C GLU A 36 -9.25 -6.13 11.32
N LEU A 37 -9.27 -6.96 10.27
CA LEU A 37 -8.10 -7.26 9.44
C LEU A 37 -7.56 -6.02 8.71
N ARG A 38 -8.44 -5.20 8.13
CA ARG A 38 -8.03 -3.92 7.54
C ARG A 38 -7.37 -3.02 8.57
N GLN A 39 -7.95 -2.90 9.76
CA GLN A 39 -7.34 -2.10 10.85
C GLN A 39 -5.99 -2.68 11.31
N LEU A 40 -5.86 -4.00 11.36
CA LEU A 40 -4.60 -4.67 11.66
C LEU A 40 -3.54 -4.32 10.62
N MET A 41 -3.83 -4.50 9.33
CA MET A 41 -2.88 -4.21 8.26
C MET A 41 -2.53 -2.74 8.17
N HIS A 42 -3.48 -1.83 8.41
CA HIS A 42 -3.18 -0.41 8.55
C HIS A 42 -2.13 -0.15 9.64
N ARG A 43 -2.26 -0.76 10.83
CA ARG A 43 -1.24 -0.62 11.88
C ARG A 43 0.09 -1.26 11.50
N VAL A 44 0.09 -2.38 10.77
CA VAL A 44 1.32 -2.99 10.24
C VAL A 44 2.01 -2.02 9.27
N GLY A 45 1.26 -1.39 8.37
CA GLY A 45 1.75 -0.38 7.44
C GLY A 45 2.34 0.84 8.14
N SER A 46 1.66 1.37 9.14
CA SER A 46 2.18 2.52 9.92
C SER A 46 3.49 2.17 10.64
N ARG A 47 3.58 0.98 11.26
CA ARG A 47 4.84 0.50 11.87
C ARG A 47 5.96 0.29 10.85
N PHE A 48 5.61 -0.20 9.66
CA PHE A 48 6.57 -0.36 8.57
C PHE A 48 7.16 0.98 8.13
N ALA A 49 6.30 2.01 8.04
CA ALA A 49 6.68 3.38 7.69
C ALA A 49 7.47 4.08 8.80
N GLU A 50 7.12 3.89 10.08
CA GLU A 50 7.89 4.40 11.22
C GLU A 50 9.34 3.89 11.23
N ALA A 51 9.54 2.61 10.89
CA ALA A 51 10.86 2.01 10.80
C ALA A 51 11.68 2.52 9.59
N ARG A 52 11.05 3.19 8.62
CA ARG A 52 11.65 3.69 7.38
C ARG A 52 11.17 5.11 7.10
N PRO A 53 11.61 6.11 7.88
CA PRO A 53 11.17 7.48 7.70
C PRO A 53 11.63 8.02 6.33
N LEU A 54 10.76 8.77 5.66
CA LEU A 54 11.14 9.50 4.45
C LEU A 54 12.00 10.72 4.82
N PRO A 55 12.93 11.13 3.94
CA PRO A 55 13.58 12.42 4.07
C PRO A 55 12.56 13.57 3.91
N PRO A 56 12.90 14.79 4.37
CA PRO A 56 12.11 15.98 4.05
C PRO A 56 11.92 16.11 2.53
N CYS A 57 10.70 16.42 2.11
CA CYS A 57 10.32 16.54 0.71
C CYS A 57 9.68 17.91 0.46
N ASP A 58 10.29 18.73 -0.38
CA ASP A 58 9.85 20.12 -0.62
C ASP A 58 8.86 20.25 -1.80
N SER A 59 8.51 19.15 -2.46
CA SER A 59 7.56 19.10 -3.57
C SER A 59 6.95 17.71 -3.75
N THR A 60 5.83 17.63 -4.46
CA THR A 60 5.21 16.34 -4.85
C THR A 60 6.16 15.48 -5.68
N ALA A 61 7.00 16.09 -6.53
CA ALA A 61 8.00 15.35 -7.30
C ALA A 61 9.08 14.74 -6.38
N ALA A 62 9.61 15.51 -5.43
CA ALA A 62 10.58 15.00 -4.46
C ALA A 62 10.00 13.89 -3.57
N LEU A 63 8.71 14.01 -3.21
CA LEU A 63 7.98 12.96 -2.49
C LEU A 63 7.85 11.69 -3.32
N ALA A 64 7.49 11.79 -4.60
CA ALA A 64 7.41 10.65 -5.51
C ALA A 64 8.76 9.94 -5.64
N ASP A 65 9.85 10.71 -5.81
CA ASP A 65 11.20 10.16 -5.89
C ASP A 65 11.61 9.43 -4.59
N ALA A 66 11.34 10.02 -3.43
CA ALA A 66 11.64 9.42 -2.13
C ALA A 66 10.85 8.13 -1.88
N LEU A 67 9.55 8.13 -2.18
CA LEU A 67 8.70 6.93 -2.09
C LEU A 67 9.20 5.84 -3.03
N ASN A 68 9.51 6.18 -4.27
CA ASN A 68 9.97 5.22 -5.27
C ASN A 68 11.36 4.67 -4.99
N ALA A 69 12.23 5.44 -4.34
CA ALA A 69 13.50 4.91 -3.84
C ALA A 69 13.28 3.85 -2.77
N LEU A 70 12.39 4.11 -1.81
CA LEU A 70 12.07 3.19 -0.71
C LEU A 70 11.41 1.91 -1.24
N TRP A 71 10.40 2.03 -2.10
CA TRP A 71 9.69 0.85 -2.61
C TRP A 71 10.56 -0.03 -3.48
N ARG A 72 11.45 0.56 -4.28
CA ARG A 72 12.45 -0.17 -5.07
C ARG A 72 13.43 -0.93 -4.18
N ASP A 73 13.89 -0.34 -3.07
CA ASP A 73 14.81 -1.01 -2.13
C ASP A 73 14.17 -2.25 -1.47
N THR A 74 12.85 -2.26 -1.33
CA THR A 74 12.12 -3.35 -0.71
C THR A 74 11.48 -4.35 -1.69
N ASP A 75 11.57 -4.09 -3.00
CA ASP A 75 10.83 -4.82 -4.04
C ASP A 75 9.30 -4.81 -3.83
N TRP A 76 8.75 -3.65 -3.45
CA TRP A 76 7.30 -3.46 -3.23
C TRP A 76 6.60 -2.68 -4.35
N GLY A 77 7.25 -2.51 -5.51
CA GLY A 77 6.68 -1.81 -6.65
C GLY A 77 7.07 -0.33 -6.72
N PHE A 78 6.17 0.50 -7.25
CA PHE A 78 6.40 1.93 -7.44
C PHE A 78 5.09 2.73 -7.39
N VAL A 79 5.19 4.06 -7.31
CA VAL A 79 4.06 4.98 -7.16
C VAL A 79 4.13 6.12 -8.15
N GLU A 80 2.96 6.53 -8.62
CA GLU A 80 2.73 7.81 -9.29
C GLU A 80 1.89 8.71 -8.38
N LEU A 81 2.26 10.00 -8.34
CA LEU A 81 1.54 11.01 -7.58
C LEU A 81 0.95 12.04 -8.54
N ALA A 82 -0.29 12.43 -8.30
CA ALA A 82 -0.93 13.55 -9.00
C ALA A 82 -1.59 14.49 -8.00
N ASP A 83 -1.26 15.78 -8.10
CA ASP A 83 -1.87 16.83 -7.29
C ASP A 83 -3.19 17.26 -7.95
N GLU A 84 -4.30 16.77 -7.41
CA GLU A 84 -5.64 17.10 -7.88
C GLU A 84 -6.21 18.27 -7.07
N ARG A 85 -7.27 18.90 -7.57
CA ARG A 85 -7.82 20.13 -6.94
C ARG A 85 -8.17 19.98 -5.46
N ASP A 86 -8.70 18.82 -5.07
CA ASP A 86 -9.25 18.58 -3.73
C ASP A 86 -8.49 17.50 -2.93
N TYR A 87 -7.54 16.80 -3.56
CA TYR A 87 -6.81 15.69 -2.95
C TYR A 87 -5.49 15.41 -3.66
N LEU A 88 -4.56 14.73 -2.98
CA LEU A 88 -3.40 14.12 -3.63
C LEU A 88 -3.77 12.68 -4.02
N SER A 89 -3.69 12.36 -5.31
CA SER A 89 -3.81 11.00 -5.82
C SER A 89 -2.48 10.27 -5.69
N ILE A 90 -2.55 9.01 -5.24
CA ILE A 90 -1.41 8.11 -5.11
C ILE A 90 -1.80 6.80 -5.77
N VAL A 91 -1.24 6.51 -6.94
CA VAL A 91 -1.44 5.21 -7.60
C VAL A 91 -0.21 4.35 -7.33
N HIS A 92 -0.41 3.24 -6.63
CA HIS A 92 0.65 2.29 -6.32
C HIS A 92 0.54 1.08 -7.25
N TYR A 93 1.64 0.73 -7.91
CA TYR A 93 1.72 -0.35 -8.87
C TYR A 93 2.60 -1.48 -8.37
N CYS A 94 2.21 -2.71 -8.70
CA CYS A 94 3.00 -3.92 -8.52
C CYS A 94 3.35 -4.24 -7.05
N ALA A 95 2.47 -3.89 -6.10
CA ALA A 95 2.62 -4.36 -4.73
C ALA A 95 2.47 -5.89 -4.68
N PRO A 96 3.32 -6.63 -3.94
CA PRO A 96 3.28 -8.09 -3.86
C PRO A 96 2.12 -8.64 -2.99
N LEU A 97 0.99 -7.93 -2.95
CA LEU A 97 -0.21 -8.29 -2.18
C LEU A 97 -0.82 -9.65 -2.58
N PRO A 98 -0.80 -10.07 -3.87
CA PRO A 98 -1.28 -11.40 -4.26
C PRO A 98 -0.54 -12.57 -3.57
N ALA A 99 0.60 -12.33 -2.91
CA ALA A 99 1.29 -13.32 -2.09
C ALA A 99 0.42 -13.88 -0.94
N PHE A 100 -0.56 -13.11 -0.48
CA PHE A 100 -1.51 -13.52 0.57
C PHE A 100 -2.73 -14.27 0.02
N GLY A 101 -2.87 -14.41 -1.30
CA GLY A 101 -4.03 -14.98 -1.96
C GLY A 101 -5.07 -13.94 -2.38
N GLU A 102 -5.95 -14.34 -3.31
CA GLU A 102 -6.94 -13.44 -3.93
C GLU A 102 -7.97 -12.90 -2.93
N SER A 103 -8.46 -13.73 -1.99
CA SER A 103 -9.42 -13.27 -0.96
C SER A 103 -8.82 -12.17 -0.09
N ALA A 104 -7.53 -12.27 0.19
CA ALA A 104 -6.80 -11.34 1.04
C ALA A 104 -6.67 -9.93 0.43
N LEU A 105 -6.87 -9.76 -0.87
CA LEU A 105 -6.87 -8.44 -1.53
C LEU A 105 -7.99 -7.52 -1.01
N ALA A 106 -9.02 -8.07 -0.34
CA ALA A 106 -10.05 -7.28 0.31
C ALA A 106 -9.55 -6.48 1.53
N TRP A 107 -8.42 -6.88 2.15
CA TRP A 107 -7.91 -6.25 3.37
C TRP A 107 -6.41 -5.94 3.38
N THR A 108 -5.59 -6.65 2.63
CA THR A 108 -4.13 -6.42 2.56
C THR A 108 -3.74 -5.04 2.05
N PRO A 109 -4.47 -4.34 1.14
CA PRO A 109 -4.08 -2.99 0.72
C PRO A 109 -4.11 -1.96 1.85
N ALA A 110 -4.80 -2.24 2.96
CA ALA A 110 -4.76 -1.37 4.14
C ALA A 110 -3.33 -1.22 4.71
N PHE A 111 -2.42 -2.16 4.41
CA PHE A 111 -0.99 -1.99 4.67
C PHE A 111 -0.43 -0.74 4.00
N LEU A 112 -0.66 -0.57 2.70
CA LEU A 112 -0.20 0.60 1.95
C LEU A 112 -0.90 1.86 2.46
N GLU A 113 -2.21 1.78 2.71
CA GLU A 113 -3.01 2.88 3.30
C GLU A 113 -2.35 3.42 4.59
N GLY A 114 -1.99 2.52 5.51
CA GLY A 114 -1.36 2.87 6.78
C GLY A 114 0.09 3.36 6.65
N ALA A 115 0.85 2.85 5.68
CA ALA A 115 2.20 3.32 5.40
C ALA A 115 2.19 4.75 4.85
N TYR A 116 1.36 5.01 3.84
CA TYR A 116 1.19 6.35 3.28
C TYR A 116 0.66 7.34 4.31
N GLN A 117 -0.33 6.95 5.11
CA GLN A 117 -0.87 7.80 6.18
C GLN A 117 0.23 8.24 7.13
N GLN A 118 1.11 7.32 7.54
CA GLN A 118 2.18 7.60 8.49
C GLN A 118 3.25 8.52 7.89
N TRP A 119 3.74 8.24 6.69
CA TRP A 119 4.75 9.08 6.05
C TRP A 119 4.26 10.48 5.78
N LEU A 120 3.04 10.64 5.25
CA LEU A 120 2.50 11.95 4.91
C LEU A 120 2.18 12.76 6.17
N ALA A 121 1.66 12.11 7.22
CA ALA A 121 1.49 12.75 8.52
C ALA A 121 2.84 13.25 9.08
N ALA A 122 3.93 12.49 8.92
CA ALA A 122 5.27 12.92 9.34
C ALA A 122 5.81 14.11 8.52
N LEU A 123 5.40 14.25 7.26
CA LEU A 123 5.77 15.36 6.37
C LEU A 123 4.86 16.59 6.50
N GLY A 124 3.97 16.65 7.50
CA GLY A 124 3.15 17.84 7.77
C GLY A 124 1.68 17.74 7.32
N ALA A 125 1.24 16.60 6.77
CA ALA A 125 -0.16 16.39 6.38
C ALA A 125 -1.08 16.06 7.57
N GLN A 126 -0.82 16.62 8.76
CA GLN A 126 -1.66 16.34 9.93
C GLN A 126 -3.08 16.89 9.69
N GLY A 127 -4.10 16.07 9.97
CA GLY A 127 -5.50 16.40 9.72
C GLY A 127 -6.03 16.01 8.32
N LEU A 128 -5.18 15.45 7.47
CA LEU A 128 -5.57 14.76 6.25
C LEU A 128 -5.57 13.23 6.47
N ALA A 129 -6.45 12.53 5.76
CA ALA A 129 -6.53 11.07 5.79
C ALA A 129 -6.26 10.47 4.42
N ILE A 130 -5.49 9.38 4.42
CA ILE A 130 -5.36 8.48 3.28
C ILE A 130 -6.54 7.52 3.27
N ARG A 131 -7.17 7.38 2.11
CA ARG A 131 -8.24 6.42 1.85
C ARG A 131 -7.98 5.66 0.57
N GLN A 132 -8.15 4.35 0.61
CA GLN A 132 -8.21 3.53 -0.60
C GLN A 132 -9.40 3.96 -1.47
N ALA A 133 -9.15 4.25 -2.74
CA ALA A 133 -10.13 4.74 -3.71
C ALA A 133 -10.46 3.74 -4.82
N SER A 134 -9.64 2.70 -5.02
CA SER A 134 -9.92 1.59 -5.93
C SER A 134 -9.65 0.24 -5.25
N GLU A 135 -10.18 -0.84 -5.82
CA GLU A 135 -9.71 -2.20 -5.54
C GLU A 135 -8.34 -2.43 -6.18
N PHE A 136 -7.68 -3.54 -5.83
CA PHE A 136 -6.45 -3.96 -6.50
C PHE A 136 -6.82 -4.49 -7.89
N GLY A 137 -6.45 -3.76 -8.94
CA GLY A 137 -6.88 -4.03 -10.31
C GLY A 137 -6.03 -5.07 -11.05
N ASP A 138 -6.52 -5.49 -12.21
CA ASP A 138 -5.81 -6.37 -13.16
C ASP A 138 -4.51 -5.75 -13.72
N ASP A 139 -4.36 -4.44 -13.59
CA ASP A 139 -3.15 -3.68 -13.90
C ASP A 139 -2.13 -3.68 -12.75
N ALA A 140 -2.39 -4.48 -11.70
CA ALA A 140 -1.63 -4.51 -10.46
C ALA A 140 -1.54 -3.14 -9.78
N ALA A 141 -2.54 -2.29 -9.99
CA ALA A 141 -2.59 -0.93 -9.45
C ALA A 141 -3.64 -0.80 -8.34
N ILE A 142 -3.39 0.14 -7.44
CA ILE A 142 -4.37 0.58 -6.46
C ILE A 142 -4.22 2.08 -6.19
N GLU A 143 -5.34 2.80 -6.26
CA GLU A 143 -5.43 4.23 -5.98
C GLU A 143 -5.71 4.49 -4.50
N PHE A 144 -4.97 5.43 -3.92
CA PHE A 144 -5.26 6.06 -2.64
C PHE A 144 -5.40 7.57 -2.81
N ARG A 145 -6.22 8.19 -1.95
CA ARG A 145 -6.42 9.64 -1.94
C ARG A 145 -6.11 10.20 -0.57
N LEU A 146 -5.27 11.24 -0.52
CA LEU A 146 -5.07 12.08 0.65
C LEU A 146 -6.04 13.26 0.57
N ALA A 147 -7.02 13.30 1.47
CA ALA A 147 -7.98 14.40 1.54
C ALA A 147 -8.27 14.78 2.99
N ARG A 148 -8.95 15.92 3.19
CA ARG A 148 -9.36 16.34 4.53
C ARG A 148 -10.36 15.34 5.11
N VAL A 149 -10.22 15.02 6.39
CA VAL A 149 -11.25 14.26 7.10
C VAL A 149 -12.49 15.14 7.18
N ALA A 150 -13.61 14.71 6.59
CA ALA A 150 -14.89 15.38 6.78
C ALA A 150 -15.21 15.38 8.30
N ALA A 151 -15.47 16.57 8.85
CA ALA A 151 -15.80 16.77 10.26
C ALA A 151 -17.16 16.17 10.62
#